data_AF-A0A9D1XLQ3-F1
#
_entry.id   AF-A0A9D1XLQ3-F1
#
_cell.length_a   1.000
_cell.length_b   1.000
_cell.length_c   1.000
_cell.angle_alpha   90.00
_cell.angle_beta   90.00
_cell.angle_gamma   90.00
#
_symmetry.space_group_name_H-M   'P 1'
#
loop_
_entity.id
_entity.type
_entity.pdbx_description
1 polymer ?
#
loop_
_entity_poly.entity_id
_entity_poly.type
_entity_poly.pdbx_seq_one_letter_code
_entity_poly.pdbx_strand_id
1 'polypeptide(L)'
;MQCSNCGHEFKPNSFAYKARQRCPECGTIMQIQFPPGIGFIPVIIAFIVAVYVVTVIGYDLIVGLSIFVLVYWPIEIIMDLILIYFDQYQLHELDR
;
A
#
# COMPACT_ATOMS: atom_id res chain seq x y z
N MET A 1 -9.69 -12.80 -10.04
CA MET A 1 -10.24 -11.55 -9.43
C MET A 1 -11.58 -11.26 -10.09
N GLN A 2 -12.68 -11.27 -9.36
CA GLN A 2 -14.03 -11.08 -9.92
C GLN A 2 -14.68 -9.81 -9.37
N CYS A 3 -15.45 -9.12 -10.22
CA CYS A 3 -16.31 -8.03 -9.79
C CYS A 3 -17.45 -8.58 -8.91
N SER A 4 -17.63 -8.07 -7.69
CA SER A 4 -18.74 -8.51 -6.83
C SER A 4 -20.12 -8.22 -7.41
N ASN A 5 -20.29 -7.12 -8.16
CA ASN A 5 -21.57 -6.79 -8.80
C ASN A 5 -21.89 -7.57 -10.10
N CYS A 6 -20.91 -7.86 -10.97
CA CYS A 6 -21.18 -8.47 -12.28
C CYS A 6 -20.45 -9.79 -12.57
N GLY A 7 -19.61 -10.28 -11.67
CA GLY A 7 -18.85 -11.52 -11.84
C GLY A 7 -17.73 -11.47 -12.90
N HIS A 8 -17.53 -10.33 -13.57
CA HIS A 8 -16.50 -10.20 -14.60
C HIS A 8 -15.10 -10.44 -14.01
N GLU A 9 -14.32 -11.31 -14.64
CA GLU A 9 -12.94 -11.58 -14.26
C GLU A 9 -11.99 -10.49 -14.77
N PHE A 10 -11.35 -9.79 -13.85
CA PHE A 10 -10.30 -8.84 -14.19
C PHE A 10 -9.00 -9.56 -14.52
N LYS A 11 -8.31 -9.11 -15.58
CA LYS A 11 -6.95 -9.57 -15.89
C LYS A 11 -5.99 -9.17 -14.75
N PRO A 12 -5.11 -10.06 -14.28
CA PRO A 12 -4.28 -9.85 -13.09
C PRO A 12 -3.29 -8.68 -13.22
N ASN A 13 -2.98 -8.22 -14.43
CA ASN A 13 -1.92 -7.25 -14.69
C ASN A 13 -2.40 -5.79 -14.78
N SER A 14 -3.71 -5.51 -14.67
CA SER A 14 -4.22 -4.15 -14.90
C SER A 14 -4.30 -3.29 -13.63
N PHE A 15 -4.15 -3.86 -12.44
CA PHE A 15 -4.36 -3.13 -11.19
C PHE A 15 -3.14 -2.30 -10.81
N ALA A 16 -3.23 -0.98 -11.00
CA ALA A 16 -2.26 -0.02 -10.48
C ALA A 16 -2.48 0.23 -8.97
N TYR A 17 -1.38 0.46 -8.26
CA TYR A 17 -1.35 0.76 -6.82
C TYR A 17 -2.38 1.83 -6.40
N LYS A 18 -3.26 1.51 -5.43
CA LYS A 18 -4.38 2.35 -4.95
C LYS A 18 -5.29 2.92 -6.06
N ALA A 19 -5.19 2.40 -7.29
CA ALA A 19 -5.96 2.94 -8.41
C ALA A 19 -7.41 2.50 -8.31
N ARG A 20 -8.31 3.49 -8.36
CA ARG A 20 -9.73 3.25 -8.57
C ARG A 20 -9.91 2.72 -9.98
N GLN A 21 -10.30 1.46 -10.11
CA GLN A 21 -10.56 0.83 -11.39
C GLN A 21 -12.05 0.76 -11.61
N ARG A 22 -12.50 1.24 -12.77
CA ARG A 22 -13.90 1.13 -13.15
C ARG A 22 -14.10 -0.21 -13.86
N CYS A 23 -15.06 -1.01 -13.41
CA CYS A 23 -15.42 -2.23 -14.11
C CYS A 23 -15.92 -1.87 -15.52
N PRO A 24 -15.38 -2.46 -16.60
CA PRO A 24 -15.81 -2.16 -17.97
C PRO A 24 -17.25 -2.59 -18.26
N GLU A 25 -17.79 -3.58 -17.54
CA GLU A 25 -19.16 -4.07 -17.74
C GLU A 25 -20.21 -3.34 -16.89
N CYS A 26 -20.01 -3.25 -15.58
CA CYS A 26 -21.01 -2.67 -14.67
C CYS A 26 -20.70 -1.22 -14.24
N GLY A 27 -19.53 -0.69 -14.60
CA GLY A 27 -19.15 0.69 -14.28
C GLY A 27 -18.88 0.97 -12.80
N THR A 28 -18.93 -0.05 -11.93
CA THR A 28 -18.63 0.06 -10.50
C THR A 28 -17.17 0.41 -10.30
N ILE A 29 -16.90 1.24 -9.28
CA ILE A 29 -15.54 1.64 -8.93
C ILE A 29 -15.03 0.65 -7.89
N MET A 30 -14.04 -0.12 -8.27
CA MET A 30 -13.33 -1.04 -7.40
C MET A 30 -12.05 -0.38 -6.92
N GLN A 31 -11.73 -0.54 -5.64
CA GLN A 31 -10.42 -0.18 -5.10
C GLN A 31 -9.82 -1.35 -4.35
N ILE A 32 -8.52 -1.53 -4.55
CA ILE A 32 -7.72 -2.50 -3.80
C ILE A 32 -7.64 -1.99 -2.35
N GLN A 33 -8.21 -2.76 -1.44
CA GLN A 33 -8.11 -2.55 -0.01
C GLN A 33 -7.20 -3.62 0.60
N PHE A 34 -6.07 -3.17 1.12
CA PHE A 34 -5.14 -4.04 1.84
C PHE A 34 -5.70 -4.37 3.24
N PRO A 35 -5.37 -5.55 3.81
CA PRO A 35 -5.85 -5.96 5.12
C PRO A 35 -5.52 -4.92 6.20
N PRO A 36 -6.48 -4.56 7.08
CA PRO A 36 -6.23 -3.63 8.17
C PRO A 36 -5.21 -4.26 9.14
N GLY A 37 -4.06 -3.61 9.31
CA GLY A 37 -2.97 -4.08 10.17
C GLY A 37 -1.62 -4.20 9.46
N ILE A 38 -1.59 -4.53 8.16
CA ILE A 38 -0.34 -4.68 7.41
C ILE A 38 0.29 -3.31 7.09
N GLY A 39 -0.53 -2.27 6.95
CA GLY A 39 -0.08 -0.87 6.76
C GLY A 39 0.80 -0.29 7.88
N PHE A 40 0.93 -0.96 9.03
CA PHE A 40 1.76 -0.47 10.15
C PHE A 40 3.22 -0.95 10.08
N ILE A 41 3.50 -2.02 9.33
CA ILE A 41 4.85 -2.62 9.22
C ILE A 41 5.89 -1.60 8.68
N PRO A 42 5.66 -0.93 7.53
CA PRO A 42 6.54 0.11 7.00
C PRO A 42 6.80 1.25 7.97
N VAL A 43 5.78 1.67 8.72
CA VAL A 43 5.91 2.72 9.75
C VAL A 43 6.91 2.30 10.83
N ILE A 44 6.78 1.07 11.34
CA ILE A 44 7.67 0.54 12.39
C ILE A 44 9.11 0.45 11.88
N ILE A 45 9.32 -0.09 10.67
CA ILE A 45 10.66 -0.23 10.10
C ILE A 45 11.30 1.14 9.89
N ALA A 46 10.58 2.09 9.29
CA ALA A 46 11.09 3.44 9.07
C ALA A 46 11.38 4.16 10.39
N PHE A 47 10.55 3.94 11.42
CA PHE A 47 10.76 4.51 12.75
C PHE A 47 12.02 3.97 13.42
N ILE A 48 12.27 2.64 13.37
CA ILE A 48 13.49 2.04 13.90
C ILE A 48 14.74 2.63 13.23
N VAL A 49 14.71 2.78 11.90
CA VAL A 49 15.83 3.38 11.15
C VAL A 49 16.04 4.84 11.57
N ALA A 50 14.97 5.63 11.70
CA ALA A 50 15.07 7.02 12.13
C ALA A 50 15.63 7.14 13.56
N VAL A 51 15.16 6.31 14.49
CA VAL A 51 15.66 6.26 15.87
C VAL A 51 17.13 5.85 15.91
N TYR A 52 17.54 4.88 15.10
CA TYR A 52 18.94 4.46 15.01
C TYR A 52 19.84 5.62 14.56
N VAL A 53 19.41 6.40 13.57
CA VAL A 53 20.19 7.53 13.06
C VAL A 53 20.33 8.64 14.11
N VAL A 54 19.27 8.91 14.88
CA VAL A 54 19.30 9.93 15.94
C VAL A 54 20.12 9.45 17.15
N THR A 55 19.94 8.20 17.58
CA THR A 55 20.52 7.70 18.84
C THR A 55 21.93 7.14 18.71
N VAL A 56 22.22 6.40 17.62
CA VAL A 56 23.51 5.71 17.44
C VAL A 56 24.46 6.54 16.60
N ILE A 57 23.99 7.13 15.50
CA ILE A 57 24.83 7.92 14.60
C ILE A 57 24.99 9.36 15.11
N GLY A 58 24.07 9.84 15.96
CA GLY A 58 24.17 11.14 16.63
C GLY A 58 23.75 12.32 15.74
N TYR A 59 22.91 12.09 14.73
CA TYR A 59 22.32 13.16 13.93
C TYR A 59 21.17 13.85 14.67
N ASP A 60 20.89 15.09 14.25
CA ASP A 60 19.78 15.87 14.78
C ASP A 60 18.41 15.28 14.39
N LEU A 61 17.39 15.61 15.17
CA LEU A 61 16.03 15.11 15.04
C LEU A 61 15.41 15.46 13.67
N ILE A 62 15.79 16.60 13.09
CA ILE A 62 15.38 17.02 11.74
C ILE A 62 15.90 16.05 10.68
N VAL A 63 17.13 15.56 10.83
CA VAL A 63 17.74 14.59 9.93
C VAL A 63 17.10 13.21 10.13
N GLY A 64 16.78 12.84 11.38
CA GLY A 64 16.00 11.64 11.67
C GLY A 64 14.63 11.63 10.98
N LEU A 65 13.91 12.76 11.03
CA LEU A 65 12.61 12.92 10.37
C LEU A 65 12.70 12.86 8.84
N SER A 66 13.72 13.46 8.25
CA SER A 66 13.90 13.39 6.79
C SER A 66 14.20 11.96 6.34
N ILE A 67 15.03 11.23 7.08
CA ILE A 67 15.30 9.81 6.81
C ILE A 67 14.05 8.96 7.01
N PHE A 68 13.23 9.24 8.03
CA PHE A 68 11.95 8.57 8.21
C PHE A 68 11.09 8.67 6.95
N VAL A 69 10.89 9.87 6.40
CA VAL A 69 10.07 10.07 5.18
C VAL A 69 10.68 9.37 3.98
N LEU A 70 12.00 9.47 3.80
CA LEU A 70 12.72 8.86 2.68
C LEU A 70 12.70 7.33 2.70
N VAL A 71 12.68 6.72 3.88
CA VAL A 71 12.69 5.26 4.06
C VAL A 71 11.26 4.71 4.10
N TYR A 72 10.33 5.42 4.73
CA TYR A 72 8.93 5.02 4.84
C TYR A 72 8.28 4.83 3.47
N TRP A 73 8.40 5.82 2.60
CA TRP A 73 7.68 5.85 1.33
C TRP A 73 8.02 4.69 0.38
N PRO A 74 9.31 4.33 0.15
CA PRO A 74 9.64 3.17 -0.67
C PRO A 74 9.25 1.84 -0.01
N ILE A 75 9.32 1.71 1.32
CA ILE A 75 8.92 0.47 2.01
C ILE A 75 7.41 0.25 1.88
N GLU A 76 6.59 1.29 2.03
CA GLU A 76 5.15 1.23 1.76
C GLU A 76 4.87 0.69 0.34
N ILE A 77 5.49 1.30 -0.67
CA ILE A 77 5.29 0.90 -2.07
C ILE A 77 5.69 -0.57 -2.29
N ILE A 78 6.85 -0.99 -1.76
CA ILE A 78 7.33 -2.37 -1.90
C ILE A 78 6.39 -3.35 -1.21
N MET A 79 5.97 -3.06 0.02
CA MET A 79 5.06 -3.91 0.77
C MET A 79 3.71 -4.06 0.04
N ASP A 80 3.17 -2.96 -0.47
CA ASP A 80 1.91 -2.98 -1.21
C ASP A 80 2.04 -3.76 -2.53
N LEU A 81 3.19 -3.66 -3.21
CA LEU A 81 3.48 -4.44 -4.41
C LEU A 81 3.61 -5.95 -4.12
N ILE A 82 4.21 -6.30 -2.99
CA ILE A 82 4.28 -7.69 -2.48
C ILE A 82 2.87 -8.21 -2.18
N LEU A 83 2.03 -7.43 -1.50
CA LEU A 83 0.65 -7.85 -1.19
C LEU A 83 -0.19 -8.07 -2.45
N ILE A 84 -0.01 -7.24 -3.47
CA ILE A 84 -0.62 -7.45 -4.79
C ILE A 84 -0.09 -8.73 -5.43
N TYR A 85 1.22 -8.97 -5.38
CA TYR A 85 1.83 -10.17 -5.96
C TYR A 85 1.34 -11.47 -5.32
N PHE A 86 1.10 -11.48 -4.00
CA PHE A 86 0.59 -12.64 -3.27
C PHE A 86 -0.95 -12.76 -3.27
N ASP A 87 -1.66 -11.91 -4.01
CA ASP A 87 -3.13 -11.85 -4.07
C ASP A 87 -3.78 -11.70 -2.68
N GLN A 88 -3.08 -11.07 -1.73
CA GLN A 88 -3.50 -10.89 -0.33
C GLN A 88 -4.27 -9.57 -0.15
N TYR A 89 -5.10 -9.19 -1.12
CA TYR A 89 -5.86 -7.95 -1.10
C TYR A 89 -7.35 -8.21 -1.34
N GLN A 90 -8.19 -7.37 -0.75
CA GLN A 90 -9.63 -7.43 -0.94
C GLN A 90 -10.03 -6.36 -1.97
N LEU A 91 -10.88 -6.72 -2.92
CA LEU A 91 -11.53 -5.76 -3.80
C LEU A 91 -12.75 -5.21 -3.05
N HIS A 92 -12.73 -3.91 -2.75
CA HIS A 92 -13.88 -3.25 -2.16
C HIS A 92 -14.55 -2.38 -3.21
N GLU A 93 -15.87 -2.48 -3.30
CA GLU A 93 -16.69 -1.56 -4.08
C GLU A 93 -16.74 -0.22 -3.33
N LEU A 94 -16.36 0.86 -4.01
CA LEU A 94 -16.70 2.19 -3.53
C LEU A 94 -18.12 2.52 -3.98
N ASP A 95 -19.04 2.53 -3.01
CA ASP A 95 -20.32 3.18 -3.19
C ASP A 95 -20.11 4.66 -3.51
N ARG A 96 -20.84 5.11 -4.52
CA ARG A 96 -20.68 6.39 -5.21
C ARG A 96 -20.96 7.61 -4.34
#